data_AF-F3QWA4-F1
#
_entry.id   AF-F3QWA4-F1
#
_cell.length_a   1.000
_cell.length_b   1.000
_cell.length_c   1.000
_cell.angle_alpha   90.00
_cell.angle_beta   90.00
_cell.angle_gamma   90.00
#
_symmetry.space_group_name_H-M   'P 1'
#
loop_
_entity.id
_entity.type
_entity.pdbx_description
1 polymer ?
#
loop_
_entity_poly.entity_id
_entity_poly.type
_entity_poly.pdbx_seq_one_letter_code
_entity_poly.pdbx_strand_id
1 'polypeptide(L)'
;MENQAIAQHPNEQDIQKRFNSRNAVSSGILITIGVFMVSLTLTMHTTDSNILSLVFMACGGSMAIYGMIRILSHASRTVYAPTGSTIKEYHLYYSPEHFDTLQHVIEANGVPECIPVAPVDNTTVRLDILMSEDKKFARLQLLKYENYIFHPATEVYYYPEAEARRIHALMKNSK
;
A
#
# COMPACT_ATOMS: atom_id res chain seq x y z
N MET A 1 -5.95 -7.43 -41.70
CA MET A 1 -4.55 -7.08 -41.38
C MET A 1 -4.52 -6.75 -39.91
N GLU A 2 -3.69 -7.50 -39.18
CA GLU A 2 -3.73 -7.72 -37.74
C GLU A 2 -3.79 -6.45 -36.89
N ASN A 3 -4.78 -6.43 -35.98
CA ASN A 3 -4.75 -5.62 -34.77
C ASN A 3 -3.65 -6.15 -33.85
N GLN A 4 -2.42 -5.69 -34.04
CA GLN A 4 -1.38 -5.78 -33.02
C GLN A 4 -1.43 -4.50 -32.18
N ALA A 5 -2.50 -4.37 -31.39
CA ALA A 5 -2.42 -3.53 -30.19
C ALA A 5 -1.49 -4.28 -29.24
N ILE A 6 -0.26 -3.77 -29.13
CA ILE A 6 0.76 -4.29 -28.24
C ILE A 6 0.16 -4.26 -26.82
N ALA A 7 -0.18 -5.45 -26.31
CA ALA A 7 -0.41 -5.68 -24.89
C ALA A 7 0.93 -5.45 -24.16
N GLN A 8 1.32 -4.19 -24.00
CA GLN A 8 2.29 -3.80 -22.99
C GLN A 8 1.58 -4.00 -21.66
N HIS A 9 1.68 -5.21 -21.12
CA HIS A 9 1.40 -5.50 -19.72
C HIS A 9 2.38 -4.62 -18.91
N PRO A 10 1.94 -3.51 -18.27
CA PRO A 10 2.82 -2.66 -17.47
C PRO A 10 3.09 -3.41 -16.17
N ASN A 11 4.07 -4.27 -16.28
CA ASN A 11 4.92 -4.95 -15.33
C ASN A 11 4.64 -4.61 -13.85
N GLU A 12 4.29 -5.63 -13.06
CA GLU A 12 4.24 -5.59 -11.59
C GLU A 12 5.55 -5.06 -10.96
N GLN A 13 6.65 -5.05 -11.72
CA GLN A 13 7.96 -4.50 -11.34
C GLN A 13 7.98 -2.97 -11.18
N ASP A 14 6.97 -2.25 -11.66
CA ASP A 14 6.84 -0.80 -11.46
C ASP A 14 6.27 -0.45 -10.09
N ILE A 15 5.88 -1.42 -9.27
CA ILE A 15 5.44 -1.18 -7.90
C ILE A 15 6.65 -1.33 -6.98
N GLN A 16 7.38 -0.24 -6.79
CA GLN A 16 8.54 -0.23 -5.91
C GLN A 16 8.16 0.22 -4.51
N LYS A 17 8.53 -0.61 -3.55
CA LYS A 17 8.41 -0.30 -2.13
C LYS A 17 9.49 0.73 -1.77
N ARG A 18 9.20 2.03 -1.96
CA ARG A 18 10.17 3.09 -1.64
C ARG A 18 10.24 3.28 -0.14
N PHE A 19 11.47 3.23 0.36
CA PHE A 19 11.79 3.46 1.75
C PHE A 19 11.56 4.94 2.09
N ASN A 20 10.71 5.21 3.08
CA ASN A 20 10.55 6.57 3.59
C ASN A 20 11.79 6.98 4.39
N SER A 21 12.74 7.62 3.71
CA SER A 21 14.04 7.99 4.27
C SER A 21 13.95 8.81 5.55
N ARG A 22 12.95 9.70 5.68
CA ARG A 22 12.78 10.52 6.89
C ARG A 22 12.42 9.69 8.12
N ASN A 23 11.50 8.74 7.96
CA ASN A 23 11.10 7.86 9.05
C ASN A 23 12.24 6.88 9.40
N ALA A 24 12.94 6.40 8.36
CA ALA A 24 14.10 5.54 8.52
C ALA A 24 15.25 6.21 9.29
N VAL A 25 15.57 7.46 8.97
CA VAL A 25 16.59 8.25 9.69
C VAL A 25 16.17 8.42 11.15
N SER A 26 14.91 8.76 11.42
CA SER A 26 14.43 8.91 12.81
C SER A 26 14.49 7.60 13.60
N SER A 27 14.19 6.47 12.97
CA SER A 27 14.30 5.16 13.60
C SER A 27 15.76 4.73 13.79
N GLY A 28 16.65 5.07 12.85
CA GLY A 28 18.08 4.85 12.97
C GLY A 28 18.66 5.54 14.21
N ILE A 29 18.31 6.82 14.42
CA ILE A 29 18.74 7.59 15.61
C ILE A 29 18.27 6.92 16.90
N LEU A 30 16.99 6.48 16.96
CA LEU A 30 16.43 5.79 18.13
C LEU A 30 17.18 4.49 18.44
N ILE A 31 17.53 3.71 17.42
CA ILE A 31 18.30 2.46 17.57
C ILE A 31 19.69 2.78 18.10
N THR A 32 20.39 3.78 17.54
CA THR A 32 21.73 4.16 17.99
C THR A 32 21.75 4.59 19.46
N ILE A 33 20.77 5.40 19.89
CA ILE A 33 20.64 5.81 21.29
C ILE A 33 20.36 4.61 22.20
N GLY A 34 19.45 3.71 21.80
CA GLY A 34 19.11 2.52 22.56
C GLY A 34 20.30 1.58 22.74
N VAL A 35 21.04 1.31 21.66
CA VAL A 35 22.26 0.49 21.68
C VAL A 35 23.34 1.14 22.54
N PHE A 36 23.55 2.46 22.41
CA PHE A 36 24.52 3.18 23.23
C PHE A 36 24.19 3.07 24.73
N MET A 37 22.93 3.22 25.13
CA MET A 37 22.52 3.05 26.52
C MET A 37 22.73 1.63 27.04
N VAL A 38 22.44 0.61 26.23
CA VAL A 38 22.69 -0.78 26.61
C VAL A 38 24.21 -1.03 26.76
N SER A 39 25.03 -0.56 25.82
CA SER A 39 26.49 -0.67 25.89
C SER A 39 27.07 0.04 27.13
N LEU A 40 26.62 1.25 27.43
CA LEU A 40 27.02 1.98 28.64
C LEU A 40 26.66 1.18 29.89
N THR A 41 25.47 0.58 29.92
CA THR A 41 25.04 -0.25 31.04
C THR A 41 25.92 -1.48 31.22
N LEU A 42 26.30 -2.16 30.12
CA LEU A 42 27.20 -3.33 30.17
C LEU A 42 28.57 -2.97 30.77
N THR A 43 29.09 -1.78 30.46
CA THR A 43 30.35 -1.28 31.06
C THR A 43 30.23 -0.89 32.53
N MET A 44 29.03 -0.50 32.98
CA MET A 44 28.76 -0.15 34.38
C MET A 44 28.47 -1.39 35.24
N HIS A 45 27.86 -2.41 34.66
CA HIS A 45 27.56 -3.68 35.34
C HIS A 45 28.82 -4.42 35.81
N THR A 46 29.97 -4.19 35.17
CA THR A 46 31.26 -4.72 35.63
C THR A 46 31.82 -3.98 36.85
N THR A 47 31.27 -2.82 37.21
CA THR A 47 31.79 -1.95 38.27
C THR A 47 30.92 -2.00 39.53
N ASP A 48 29.57 -2.01 39.42
CA ASP A 48 28.63 -2.26 40.53
C ASP A 48 27.20 -2.57 40.01
N SER A 49 26.46 -3.49 40.65
CA SER A 49 25.08 -3.85 40.30
C SER A 49 24.06 -2.86 40.90
N ASN A 50 23.72 -1.82 40.14
CA ASN A 50 22.82 -0.75 40.57
C ASN A 50 21.44 -0.85 39.91
N ILE A 51 20.35 -0.54 40.64
CA ILE A 51 18.99 -0.47 40.07
C ILE A 51 18.93 0.47 38.85
N LEU A 52 19.73 1.53 38.87
CA LEU A 52 19.86 2.47 37.77
C LEU A 52 20.36 1.82 36.47
N SER A 53 21.29 0.86 36.55
CA SER A 53 21.80 0.14 35.37
C SER A 53 20.70 -0.76 34.79
N LEU A 54 19.91 -1.42 35.64
CA LEU A 54 18.77 -2.23 35.21
C LEU A 54 17.73 -1.39 34.45
N VAL A 55 17.41 -0.20 34.96
CA VAL A 55 16.47 0.74 34.30
C VAL A 55 17.01 1.19 32.95
N PHE A 56 18.28 1.59 32.86
CA PHE A 56 18.89 1.99 31.58
C PHE A 56 18.94 0.85 30.56
N MET A 57 19.19 -0.40 31.00
CA MET A 57 19.15 -1.57 30.14
C MET A 57 17.76 -1.79 29.54
N ALA A 58 16.72 -1.73 30.39
CA ALA A 58 15.33 -1.94 29.98
C ALA A 58 14.86 -0.82 29.04
N CYS A 59 15.18 0.44 29.36
CA CYS A 59 14.85 1.59 28.51
C CYS A 59 15.61 1.55 27.17
N GLY A 60 16.92 1.30 27.19
CA GLY A 60 17.73 1.22 25.97
C GLY A 60 17.31 0.08 25.05
N GLY A 61 17.06 -1.11 25.62
CA GLY A 61 16.60 -2.27 24.88
C GLY A 61 15.22 -2.07 24.26
N SER A 62 14.26 -1.53 25.03
CA SER A 62 12.91 -1.25 24.50
C SER A 62 12.92 -0.20 23.39
N MET A 63 13.74 0.85 23.49
CA MET A 63 13.90 1.84 22.42
C MET A 63 14.53 1.23 21.15
N ALA A 64 15.55 0.37 21.27
CA ALA A 64 16.18 -0.28 20.13
C ALA A 64 15.21 -1.25 19.43
N ILE A 65 14.47 -2.07 20.19
CA ILE A 65 13.44 -2.98 19.66
C ILE A 65 12.32 -2.19 18.98
N TYR A 66 11.83 -1.13 19.62
CA TYR A 66 10.80 -0.27 19.04
C TYR A 66 11.26 0.39 17.74
N GLY A 67 12.50 0.90 17.70
CA GLY A 67 13.10 1.45 16.49
C GLY A 67 13.16 0.44 15.35
N MET A 68 13.53 -0.81 15.65
CA MET A 68 13.58 -1.90 14.67
C MET A 68 12.17 -2.26 14.14
N ILE A 69 11.20 -2.47 15.03
CA ILE A 69 9.81 -2.74 14.66
C ILE A 69 9.27 -1.59 13.79
N ARG A 70 9.54 -0.34 14.17
CA ARG A 70 9.10 0.84 13.43
C ARG A 70 9.68 0.89 12.02
N ILE A 71 10.95 0.49 11.81
CA ILE A 71 11.52 0.35 10.46
C ILE A 71 10.74 -0.69 9.67
N LEU A 72 10.51 -1.87 10.25
CA LEU A 72 9.79 -2.95 9.58
C LEU A 72 8.34 -2.56 9.24
N SER A 73 7.63 -1.86 10.14
CA SER A 73 6.25 -1.41 9.93
C SER A 73 6.15 -0.26 8.92
N HIS A 74 7.09 0.69 8.92
CA HIS A 74 7.06 1.85 8.00
C HIS A 74 7.89 1.69 6.72
N ALA A 75 8.62 0.58 6.55
CA ALA A 75 9.36 0.26 5.33
C ALA A 75 8.43 0.08 4.10
N SER A 76 7.12 -0.05 4.33
CA SER A 76 6.14 -0.36 3.29
C SER A 76 5.37 0.87 2.84
N ARG A 77 6.00 1.74 2.03
CA ARG A 77 5.24 2.61 1.13
C ARG A 77 5.32 2.05 -0.28
N THR A 78 4.20 1.56 -0.77
CA THR A 78 4.00 1.14 -2.15
C THR A 78 4.01 2.39 -3.03
N VAL A 79 5.07 2.57 -3.82
CA VAL A 79 5.27 3.74 -4.69
C VAL A 79 5.38 3.28 -6.14
N TYR A 80 4.81 4.04 -7.06
CA TYR A 80 4.93 3.74 -8.48
C TYR A 80 6.34 4.16 -8.94
N ALA A 81 7.16 3.20 -9.34
CA ALA A 81 8.57 3.33 -9.67
C ALA A 81 8.86 4.31 -10.82
N PRO A 82 8.05 4.36 -11.90
CA PRO A 82 8.29 5.26 -13.03
C PRO A 82 8.17 6.74 -12.67
N THR A 83 7.34 7.10 -11.69
CA THR A 83 7.10 8.51 -11.34
C THR A 83 7.51 8.87 -9.91
N GLY A 84 7.79 7.87 -9.06
CA GLY A 84 8.08 8.06 -7.64
C GLY A 84 6.90 8.58 -6.83
N SER A 85 5.70 8.60 -7.41
CA SER A 85 4.49 9.15 -6.83
C SER A 85 3.81 8.17 -5.88
N THR A 86 3.27 8.70 -4.78
CA THR A 86 2.54 7.90 -3.79
C THR A 86 1.31 7.29 -4.45
N ILE A 87 1.13 5.98 -4.29
CA ILE A 87 -0.07 5.31 -4.75
C ILE A 87 -1.12 5.35 -3.64
N LYS A 88 -2.34 5.77 -3.98
CA LYS A 88 -3.52 5.68 -3.12
C LYS A 88 -4.35 4.49 -3.58
N GLU A 89 -4.77 3.70 -2.61
CA GLU A 89 -5.61 2.52 -2.81
C GLU A 89 -7.02 2.82 -2.32
N TYR A 90 -8.00 2.49 -3.14
CA TYR A 90 -9.43 2.67 -2.87
C TYR A 90 -10.13 1.35 -3.06
N HIS A 91 -11.08 1.07 -2.17
CA HIS A 91 -11.90 -0.15 -2.21
C HIS A 91 -13.35 0.27 -2.35
N LEU A 92 -13.97 -0.12 -3.46
CA LEU A 92 -15.39 0.09 -3.70
C LEU A 92 -16.12 -1.23 -3.56
N TYR A 93 -17.17 -1.26 -2.76
CA TYR A 93 -17.97 -2.46 -2.54
C TYR A 93 -19.25 -2.37 -3.34
N TYR A 94 -19.58 -3.46 -4.03
CA TYR A 94 -20.74 -3.57 -4.89
C TYR A 94 -21.56 -4.81 -4.56
N SER A 95 -22.86 -4.72 -4.82
CA SER A 95 -23.74 -5.88 -4.85
C SER A 95 -23.33 -6.85 -5.96
N PRO A 96 -23.59 -8.17 -5.78
CA PRO A 96 -23.28 -9.19 -6.78
C PRO A 96 -24.00 -8.95 -8.13
N GLU A 97 -25.12 -8.24 -8.15
CA GLU A 97 -25.88 -7.90 -9.37
C GLU A 97 -25.09 -7.02 -10.35
N HIS A 98 -24.13 -6.22 -9.86
CA HIS A 98 -23.30 -5.37 -10.70
C HIS A 98 -22.03 -6.07 -11.19
N PHE A 99 -21.81 -7.32 -10.78
CA PHE A 99 -20.59 -8.07 -11.09
C PHE A 99 -20.37 -8.24 -12.60
N ASP A 100 -21.36 -8.79 -13.31
CA ASP A 100 -21.23 -9.06 -14.75
C ASP A 100 -21.02 -7.77 -15.55
N THR A 101 -21.65 -6.68 -15.13
CA THR A 101 -21.48 -5.36 -15.76
C THR A 101 -20.09 -4.80 -15.50
N LEU A 102 -19.61 -4.88 -14.25
CA LEU A 102 -18.25 -4.46 -13.87
C LEU A 102 -17.19 -5.26 -14.62
N GLN A 103 -17.33 -6.57 -14.65
CA GLN A 103 -16.42 -7.48 -15.32
C GLN A 103 -16.34 -7.13 -16.81
N HIS A 104 -17.49 -7.00 -17.48
CA HIS A 104 -17.51 -6.69 -18.91
C HIS A 104 -16.89 -5.32 -19.24
N VAL A 105 -17.15 -4.29 -18.41
CA VAL A 105 -16.57 -2.96 -18.61
C VAL A 105 -15.06 -2.97 -18.41
N ILE A 106 -14.57 -3.65 -17.38
CA ILE A 106 -13.13 -3.75 -17.07
C ILE A 106 -12.40 -4.56 -18.14
N GLU A 107 -12.98 -5.70 -18.58
CA GLU A 107 -12.42 -6.54 -19.65
C GLU A 107 -12.38 -5.81 -21.00
N ALA A 108 -13.30 -4.87 -21.24
CA ALA A 108 -13.31 -4.03 -22.43
C ALA A 108 -12.30 -2.86 -22.37
N ASN A 109 -11.40 -2.80 -21.38
CA ASN A 109 -10.56 -1.63 -21.07
C ASN A 109 -11.37 -0.34 -20.87
N GLY A 110 -12.64 -0.46 -20.49
CA GLY A 110 -13.54 0.64 -20.23
C GLY A 110 -13.33 1.24 -18.85
N VAL A 111 -13.48 2.56 -18.73
CA VAL A 111 -13.57 3.19 -17.41
C VAL A 111 -14.96 2.88 -16.84
N PRO A 112 -15.08 2.40 -15.59
CA PRO A 112 -16.36 2.18 -14.94
C PRO A 112 -16.99 3.54 -14.54
N GLU A 113 -17.36 4.36 -15.52
CA GLU A 113 -18.03 5.66 -15.33
C GLU A 113 -19.48 5.52 -14.84
N CYS A 114 -20.10 4.35 -15.02
CA CYS A 114 -21.54 4.19 -14.88
C CYS A 114 -22.01 3.54 -13.57
N ILE A 115 -21.13 3.24 -12.62
CA ILE A 115 -21.56 2.46 -11.44
C ILE A 115 -21.55 3.35 -10.18
N PRO A 116 -22.74 3.74 -9.69
CA PRO A 116 -22.85 4.65 -8.57
C PRO A 116 -22.14 4.07 -7.35
N VAL A 117 -21.31 4.91 -6.73
CA VAL A 117 -20.60 4.60 -5.49
C VAL A 117 -21.55 4.79 -4.32
N ALA A 118 -22.63 4.03 -4.32
CA ALA A 118 -23.42 3.84 -3.13
C ALA A 118 -22.79 2.66 -2.38
N PRO A 119 -22.29 2.85 -1.15
CA PRO A 119 -21.99 1.71 -0.29
C PRO A 119 -23.30 0.98 -0.06
N VAL A 120 -23.46 -0.17 -0.71
CA VAL A 120 -24.58 -1.06 -0.43
C VAL A 120 -24.09 -2.09 0.58
N ASP A 121 -24.94 -2.41 1.55
CA ASP A 121 -24.64 -3.28 2.69
C ASP A 121 -24.26 -4.74 2.29
N ASN A 122 -24.35 -5.10 1.00
CA ASN A 122 -23.90 -6.38 0.45
C ASN A 122 -22.50 -6.24 -0.15
N THR A 123 -21.51 -6.76 0.57
CA THR A 123 -20.06 -6.60 0.33
C THR A 123 -19.42 -7.74 -0.45
N THR A 124 -20.21 -8.49 -1.24
CA THR A 124 -19.71 -9.70 -1.92
C THR A 124 -18.78 -9.38 -3.09
N VAL A 125 -18.87 -8.20 -3.69
CA VAL A 125 -17.98 -7.77 -4.78
C VAL A 125 -17.20 -6.55 -4.34
N ARG A 126 -15.89 -6.57 -4.63
CA ARG A 126 -14.96 -5.49 -4.29
C ARG A 126 -14.17 -5.10 -5.52
N LEU A 127 -14.17 -3.83 -5.86
CA LEU A 127 -13.30 -3.25 -6.88
C LEU A 127 -12.14 -2.55 -6.19
N ASP A 128 -10.93 -3.07 -6.42
CA ASP A 128 -9.69 -2.47 -5.95
C ASP A 128 -9.14 -1.53 -7.00
N ILE A 129 -8.99 -0.26 -6.62
CA ILE A 129 -8.50 0.80 -7.48
C ILE A 129 -7.21 1.34 -6.86
N LEU A 130 -6.09 1.14 -7.54
CA LEU A 130 -4.83 1.77 -7.19
C LEU A 130 -4.59 2.93 -8.15
N MET A 131 -4.41 4.14 -7.64
CA MET A 131 -4.11 5.30 -8.46
C MET A 131 -2.90 6.05 -7.94
N SER A 132 -2.03 6.47 -8.85
CA SER A 132 -0.91 7.35 -8.52
C SER A 132 -1.41 8.77 -8.27
N GLU A 133 -0.83 9.47 -7.29
CA GLU A 133 -1.19 10.87 -6.94
C GLU A 133 -0.96 11.86 -8.11
N ASP A 134 0.00 11.58 -8.98
CA ASP A 134 0.25 12.32 -10.22
C ASP A 134 -0.80 12.09 -11.32
N LYS A 135 -1.77 11.17 -11.11
CA LYS A 135 -2.85 10.80 -12.03
C LYS A 135 -2.37 10.23 -13.37
N LYS A 136 -1.11 9.79 -13.45
CA LYS A 136 -0.53 9.20 -14.66
C LYS A 136 -0.78 7.70 -14.79
N PHE A 137 -1.21 7.09 -13.68
CA PHE A 137 -1.37 5.66 -13.58
C PHE A 137 -2.58 5.33 -12.71
N ALA A 138 -3.41 4.41 -13.19
CA ALA A 138 -4.40 3.72 -12.40
C ALA A 138 -4.41 2.23 -12.77
N ARG A 139 -4.60 1.36 -11.78
CA ARG A 139 -4.93 -0.04 -12.00
C ARG A 139 -6.25 -0.37 -11.35
N LEU A 140 -7.03 -1.21 -12.02
CA LEU A 140 -8.29 -1.75 -11.49
C LEU A 140 -8.20 -3.27 -11.45
N GLN A 141 -8.75 -3.82 -10.37
CA GLN A 141 -8.92 -5.25 -10.22
C GLN A 141 -10.26 -5.53 -9.54
N LEU A 142 -11.07 -6.40 -10.15
CA LEU A 142 -12.33 -6.84 -9.57
C LEU A 142 -12.09 -8.11 -8.74
N LEU A 143 -12.64 -8.13 -7.54
CA LEU A 143 -12.58 -9.26 -6.62
C LEU A 143 -13.99 -9.68 -6.20
N LYS A 144 -14.15 -10.98 -6.00
CA LYS A 144 -15.39 -11.59 -5.55
C LYS A 144 -15.14 -12.36 -4.26
N TYR A 145 -16.03 -12.16 -3.28
CA TYR A 145 -15.99 -12.85 -2.00
C TYR A 145 -16.58 -14.25 -2.14
N GLU A 146 -15.73 -15.27 -2.03
CA GLU A 146 -16.12 -16.67 -2.08
C GLU A 146 -15.35 -17.43 -0.99
N ASN A 147 -15.99 -18.39 -0.32
CA ASN A 147 -15.33 -19.22 0.71
C ASN A 147 -14.59 -18.43 1.82
N TYR A 148 -15.17 -17.32 2.26
CA TYR A 148 -14.61 -16.41 3.28
C TYR A 148 -13.35 -15.63 2.84
N ILE A 149 -13.02 -15.62 1.55
CA ILE A 149 -11.84 -14.96 0.99
C ILE A 149 -12.22 -14.19 -0.28
N PHE A 150 -11.57 -13.05 -0.55
CA PHE A 150 -11.71 -12.36 -1.83
C PHE A 150 -10.80 -13.00 -2.88
N HIS A 151 -11.40 -13.55 -3.92
CA HIS A 151 -10.71 -14.09 -5.08
C HIS A 151 -10.70 -13.08 -6.23
N PRO A 152 -9.60 -12.98 -7.00
CA PRO A 152 -9.56 -12.14 -8.18
C PRO A 152 -10.53 -12.69 -9.23
N ALA A 153 -11.51 -11.87 -9.60
CA ALA A 153 -12.50 -12.18 -10.63
C ALA A 153 -12.01 -11.79 -12.02
N THR A 154 -11.18 -10.74 -12.10
CA THR A 154 -10.57 -10.27 -13.34
C THR A 154 -9.05 -10.22 -13.19
N GLU A 155 -8.35 -10.21 -14.33
CA GLU A 155 -6.94 -9.81 -14.37
C GLU A 155 -6.78 -8.34 -13.94
N VAL A 156 -5.54 -7.94 -13.71
CA VAL A 156 -5.21 -6.55 -13.36
C VAL A 156 -5.14 -5.72 -14.63
N TYR A 157 -6.03 -4.74 -14.74
CA TYR A 157 -6.08 -3.85 -15.90
C TYR A 157 -5.39 -2.53 -15.58
N TYR A 158 -4.55 -2.08 -16.50
CA TYR A 158 -3.73 -0.88 -16.36
C TYR A 158 -4.23 0.22 -17.28
N TYR A 159 -4.46 1.39 -16.71
CA TYR A 159 -5.03 2.53 -17.38
C TYR A 159 -3.98 3.65 -17.51
N PRO A 160 -3.67 4.10 -18.74
CA PRO A 160 -2.72 5.19 -18.98
C PRO A 160 -3.29 6.55 -18.54
N GLU A 161 -2.47 7.60 -18.68
CA GLU A 161 -2.73 8.93 -18.08
C GLU A 161 -4.11 9.54 -18.41
N ALA A 162 -4.65 9.34 -19.62
CA ALA A 162 -5.93 9.91 -20.00
C ALA A 162 -7.10 9.28 -19.22
N GLU A 163 -7.11 7.95 -19.14
CA GLU A 163 -8.11 7.15 -18.44
C GLU A 163 -7.92 7.23 -16.92
N ALA A 164 -6.68 7.20 -16.43
CA ALA A 164 -6.36 7.37 -15.01
C ALA A 164 -6.89 8.69 -14.45
N ARG A 165 -6.82 9.77 -15.24
CA ARG A 165 -7.38 11.08 -14.88
C ARG A 165 -8.90 11.06 -14.78
N ARG A 166 -9.59 10.32 -15.66
CA ARG A 166 -11.06 10.14 -15.62
C ARG A 166 -11.47 9.35 -14.38
N ILE A 167 -10.79 8.25 -14.06
CA ILE A 167 -11.02 7.46 -12.85
C ILE A 167 -10.83 8.33 -11.60
N HIS A 168 -9.76 9.13 -11.55
CA HIS A 168 -9.52 10.03 -10.42
C HIS A 168 -10.63 11.11 -10.29
N ALA A 169 -11.16 11.62 -11.40
CA ALA A 169 -12.26 12.58 -11.37
C ALA A 169 -13.55 11.94 -10.84
N LEU A 170 -13.86 10.72 -11.29
CA LEU A 170 -15.00 9.94 -10.82
C LEU A 170 -14.93 9.71 -9.30
N MET A 171 -13.78 9.26 -8.80
CA MET A 171 -13.55 9.00 -7.38
C MET A 171 -13.64 10.25 -6.49
N LYS A 172 -13.33 11.43 -7.05
CA LYS A 172 -13.50 12.70 -6.34
C LYS A 172 -14.97 13.11 -6.24
N ASN A 173 -15.75 12.83 -7.29
CA ASN A 173 -17.16 13.19 -7.36
C ASN A 173 -18.07 12.21 -6.60
N SER A 174 -17.59 11.00 -6.34
CA SER A 174 -18.32 9.96 -5.61
C SER A 174 -18.20 10.06 -4.08
N LYS A 175 -17.41 11.01 -3.57
CA LYS A 175 -17.16 11.24 -2.15
C LYS A 175 -17.94 12.46 -1.66
#